data_AF-A0A1J0LRA8-F1
#
_entry.id   AF-A0A1J0LRA8-F1
#
_cell.length_a   1.000
_cell.length_b   1.000
_cell.length_c   1.000
_cell.angle_alpha   90.00
_cell.angle_beta   90.00
_cell.angle_gamma   90.00
#
_symmetry.space_group_name_H-M   'P 1'
#
loop_
_entity.id
_entity.type
_entity.pdbx_description
1 polymer ?
#
loop_
_entity_poly.entity_id
_entity_poly.type
_entity_poly.pdbx_seq_one_letter_code
_entity_poly.pdbx_strand_id
1 'polypeptide(L)'
;MEGNLNTIPLTELLELIHGHRRSGVLAVQVGPLPLSLRFSAGEVVGAAILDWEGLEALFTFPLHPKEGPFRFQPSPPSQEPPLLPFAALLGEWARVNDEWDRFRTLVDSPSRVLEAIRPKPPLEVFQGGKSVRAAAKAWGVPLLIAMERAYMGVREGDLYPLRRYAWYALRIRYQGRKGKTLEEYGQLQALLDGTRNLGEVIASGVPVGLVRRYLVQALSTGEVAPPGRGWLLRDLTWEMEKEGEA
;
A
#
# COMPACT_ATOMS: atom_id res chain seq x y z
N MET A 1 -20.72 1.42 -15.81
CA MET A 1 -19.90 0.48 -16.61
C MET A 1 -19.18 -0.40 -15.61
N GLU A 2 -19.22 -1.71 -15.77
CA GLU A 2 -18.61 -2.68 -14.85
C GLU A 2 -18.05 -3.85 -15.66
N GLY A 3 -17.05 -4.54 -15.11
CA GLY A 3 -16.36 -5.60 -15.80
C GLY A 3 -15.18 -6.14 -14.99
N ASN A 4 -14.26 -6.82 -15.67
CA ASN A 4 -13.04 -7.37 -15.08
C ASN A 4 -11.81 -6.96 -15.91
N LEU A 5 -10.69 -6.71 -15.22
CA LEU A 5 -9.43 -6.27 -15.80
C LEU A 5 -8.76 -7.32 -16.70
N ASN A 6 -9.14 -8.60 -16.56
CA ASN A 6 -8.71 -9.65 -17.49
C ASN A 6 -9.39 -9.55 -18.87
N THR A 7 -10.49 -8.79 -18.99
CA THR A 7 -11.20 -8.54 -20.25
C THR A 7 -10.85 -7.17 -20.82
N ILE A 8 -10.77 -6.14 -19.97
CA ILE A 8 -10.38 -4.77 -20.36
C ILE A 8 -9.27 -4.31 -19.40
N PRO A 9 -8.01 -4.27 -19.83
CA PRO A 9 -6.89 -3.81 -19.02
C PRO A 9 -7.13 -2.43 -18.39
N LEU A 10 -6.54 -2.20 -17.23
CA LEU A 10 -6.71 -0.93 -16.50
C LEU A 10 -6.32 0.28 -17.37
N THR A 11 -5.21 0.21 -18.10
CA THR A 11 -4.76 1.30 -18.98
C THR A 11 -5.77 1.64 -20.07
N GLU A 12 -6.34 0.63 -20.75
CA GLU A 12 -7.38 0.83 -21.76
C GLU A 12 -8.65 1.44 -21.17
N LEU A 13 -9.02 1.00 -19.96
CA LEU A 13 -10.16 1.56 -19.24
C LEU A 13 -9.95 3.04 -18.89
N LEU A 14 -8.75 3.42 -18.45
CA LEU A 14 -8.38 4.80 -18.15
C LEU A 14 -8.43 5.65 -19.43
N GLU A 15 -7.85 5.15 -20.53
CA GLU A 15 -7.87 5.82 -21.84
C GLU A 15 -9.28 6.00 -22.38
N LEU A 16 -10.16 5.01 -22.21
CA LEU A 16 -11.57 5.09 -22.61
C LEU A 16 -12.31 6.17 -21.81
N ILE A 17 -12.09 6.27 -20.50
CA ILE A 17 -12.68 7.32 -19.66
C ILE A 17 -12.16 8.70 -20.09
N HIS A 18 -10.85 8.83 -20.33
CA HIS A 18 -10.21 10.06 -20.77
C HIS A 18 -10.69 10.52 -22.15
N GLY A 19 -10.64 9.64 -23.15
CA GLY A 19 -11.02 9.94 -24.53
C GLY A 19 -12.48 10.35 -24.69
N HIS A 20 -13.37 9.79 -23.86
CA HIS A 20 -14.79 10.18 -23.80
C HIS A 20 -15.08 11.33 -22.82
N ARG A 21 -14.06 11.92 -22.20
CA ARG A 21 -14.17 13.02 -21.21
C ARG A 21 -15.19 12.74 -20.10
N ARG A 22 -15.26 11.49 -19.64
CA ARG A 22 -16.26 11.09 -18.63
C ARG A 22 -15.89 11.62 -17.26
N SER A 23 -16.91 11.94 -16.47
CA SER A 23 -16.79 12.32 -15.06
C SER A 23 -17.47 11.25 -14.20
N GLY A 24 -16.90 10.95 -13.04
CA GLY A 24 -17.35 9.83 -12.21
C GLY A 24 -16.28 9.26 -11.31
N VAL A 25 -16.61 8.15 -10.68
CA VAL A 25 -15.68 7.39 -9.84
C VAL A 25 -15.45 6.02 -10.46
N LEU A 26 -14.20 5.67 -10.70
CA LEU A 26 -13.77 4.33 -11.04
C LEU A 26 -13.30 3.61 -9.78
N ALA A 27 -14.02 2.59 -9.35
CA ALA A 27 -13.57 1.65 -8.34
C ALA A 27 -12.95 0.42 -9.02
N VAL A 28 -11.75 0.03 -8.58
CA VAL A 28 -11.00 -1.13 -9.05
C VAL A 28 -10.59 -1.96 -7.84
N GLN A 29 -10.64 -3.29 -7.96
CA GLN A 29 -10.20 -4.20 -6.91
C GLN A 29 -9.18 -5.20 -7.49
N VAL A 30 -7.98 -5.26 -6.93
CA VAL A 30 -6.92 -6.22 -7.34
C VAL A 30 -6.53 -7.03 -6.11
N GLY A 31 -6.94 -8.31 -6.08
CA GLY A 31 -6.86 -9.13 -4.87
C GLY A 31 -7.52 -8.39 -3.68
N PRO A 32 -6.83 -8.20 -2.55
CA PRO A 32 -7.35 -7.45 -1.41
C PRO A 32 -7.21 -5.92 -1.54
N LEU A 33 -6.51 -5.41 -2.56
CA LEU A 33 -6.16 -4.00 -2.71
C LEU A 33 -7.23 -3.22 -3.53
N PRO A 34 -7.97 -2.28 -2.92
CA PRO A 34 -8.89 -1.40 -3.64
C PRO A 34 -8.18 -0.15 -4.17
N LEU A 35 -8.62 0.35 -5.32
CA LEU A 35 -8.30 1.68 -5.82
C LEU A 35 -9.59 2.40 -6.19
N SER A 36 -9.70 3.65 -5.76
CA SER A 36 -10.76 4.58 -6.17
C SER A 36 -10.12 5.74 -6.92
N LEU A 37 -10.54 5.98 -8.16
CA LEU A 37 -10.13 7.11 -8.97
C LEU A 37 -11.33 8.03 -9.23
N ARG A 38 -11.19 9.30 -8.90
CA ARG A 38 -12.17 10.34 -9.25
C ARG A 38 -11.76 10.99 -10.57
N PHE A 39 -12.71 11.11 -11.48
CA PHE A 39 -12.54 11.73 -12.78
C PHE A 39 -13.41 12.98 -12.93
N SER A 40 -12.84 14.03 -13.52
CA SER A 40 -13.57 15.20 -14.02
C SER A 40 -13.15 15.49 -15.45
N ALA A 41 -14.13 15.51 -16.36
CA ALA A 41 -13.93 15.72 -17.80
C ALA A 41 -12.83 14.84 -18.44
N GLY A 42 -12.67 13.59 -17.97
CA GLY A 42 -11.66 12.65 -18.45
C GLY A 42 -10.29 12.76 -17.79
N GLU A 43 -10.09 13.71 -16.88
CA GLU A 43 -8.86 13.85 -16.10
C GLU A 43 -9.01 13.21 -14.72
N VAL A 44 -7.93 12.66 -14.17
CA VAL A 44 -7.89 12.13 -12.80
C VAL A 44 -7.71 13.30 -11.84
N VAL A 45 -8.72 13.58 -11.02
CA VAL A 45 -8.71 14.66 -10.02
C VAL A 45 -8.47 14.15 -8.60
N GLY A 46 -8.58 12.83 -8.39
CA GLY A 46 -8.31 12.21 -7.09
C GLY A 46 -8.04 10.72 -7.23
N ALA A 47 -7.24 10.18 -6.31
CA ALA A 47 -6.93 8.77 -6.22
C ALA A 47 -6.86 8.36 -4.76
N ALA A 48 -7.32 7.16 -4.42
CA ALA A 48 -7.25 6.66 -3.06
C ALA A 48 -7.18 5.13 -2.99
N ILE A 49 -6.39 4.64 -2.04
CA ILE A 49 -6.48 3.26 -1.52
C ILE A 49 -7.06 3.40 -0.11
N LEU A 50 -8.32 3.02 0.09
CA LEU A 50 -9.04 3.23 1.34
C LEU A 50 -8.99 4.69 1.82
N ASP A 51 -8.27 4.97 2.91
CA ASP A 51 -8.10 6.32 3.51
C ASP A 51 -6.79 7.01 3.11
N TRP A 52 -5.95 6.36 2.29
CA TRP A 52 -4.71 6.94 1.79
C TRP A 52 -4.95 7.53 0.41
N GLU A 53 -4.78 8.84 0.29
CA GLU A 53 -5.16 9.61 -0.89
C GLU A 53 -3.96 10.22 -1.64
N GLY A 54 -4.20 10.61 -2.90
CA GLY A 54 -3.29 11.37 -3.73
C GLY A 54 -2.38 10.53 -4.62
N LEU A 55 -1.38 11.18 -5.22
CA LEU A 55 -0.44 10.55 -6.16
C LEU A 55 0.37 9.41 -5.53
N GLU A 56 0.68 9.50 -4.23
CA GLU A 56 1.42 8.44 -3.54
C GLU A 56 0.60 7.13 -3.49
N ALA A 57 -0.69 7.22 -3.18
CA ALA A 57 -1.59 6.06 -3.20
C ALA A 57 -1.73 5.50 -4.63
N LEU A 58 -1.90 6.38 -5.62
CA LEU A 58 -2.00 5.99 -7.02
C LEU A 58 -0.75 5.23 -7.49
N PHE A 59 0.42 5.84 -7.30
CA PHE A 59 1.67 5.34 -7.86
C PHE A 59 2.20 4.08 -7.20
N THR A 60 1.63 3.66 -6.06
CA THR A 60 1.92 2.35 -5.47
C THR A 60 0.96 1.26 -5.92
N PHE A 61 -0.18 1.61 -6.52
CA PHE A 61 -1.11 0.64 -7.09
C PHE A 61 -0.56 0.09 -8.42
N PRO A 62 -0.69 -1.23 -8.69
CA PRO A 62 -0.20 -1.83 -9.93
C PRO A 62 -0.91 -1.24 -11.16
N LEU A 63 -0.14 -0.77 -12.15
CA LEU A 63 -0.70 -0.23 -13.39
C LEU A 63 -1.23 -1.34 -14.34
N HIS A 64 -0.61 -2.52 -14.30
CA HIS A 64 -0.97 -3.66 -15.16
C HIS A 64 -1.42 -4.90 -14.34
N PRO A 65 -2.50 -4.80 -13.55
CA PRO A 65 -3.04 -5.96 -12.86
C PRO A 65 -3.59 -6.97 -13.87
N LYS A 66 -3.37 -8.26 -13.61
CA LYS A 66 -3.81 -9.35 -14.50
C LYS A 66 -5.32 -9.58 -14.49
N GLU A 67 -5.95 -9.32 -13.35
CA GLU A 67 -7.38 -9.52 -13.13
C GLU A 67 -7.88 -8.61 -12.01
N GLY A 68 -9.20 -8.50 -11.90
CA GLY A 68 -9.85 -7.75 -10.83
C GLY A 68 -11.15 -7.12 -11.30
N PRO A 69 -12.22 -7.10 -10.49
CA PRO A 69 -13.43 -6.41 -10.88
C PRO A 69 -13.22 -4.90 -10.85
N PHE A 70 -13.91 -4.20 -11.77
CA PHE A 70 -13.99 -2.75 -11.76
C PHE A 70 -15.43 -2.28 -11.95
N ARG A 71 -15.72 -1.08 -11.45
CA ARG A 71 -16.99 -0.39 -11.63
C ARG A 71 -16.79 1.11 -11.75
N PHE A 72 -17.20 1.66 -12.88
CA PHE A 72 -17.29 3.10 -13.10
C PHE A 72 -18.73 3.59 -12.88
N GLN A 73 -18.88 4.54 -11.97
CA GLN A 73 -20.13 5.22 -11.65
C GLN A 73 -20.06 6.67 -12.12
N PRO A 74 -20.84 7.07 -13.14
CA PRO A 74 -20.88 8.45 -13.61
C PRO A 74 -21.34 9.42 -12.51
N SER A 75 -20.75 10.60 -12.49
CA SER A 75 -21.19 11.72 -11.65
C SER A 75 -21.05 13.04 -12.42
N PRO A 76 -21.68 14.13 -11.96
CA PRO A 76 -21.41 15.46 -12.49
C PRO A 76 -19.90 15.79 -12.39
N PRO A 77 -19.35 16.59 -13.34
CA PRO A 77 -17.98 17.06 -13.27
C PRO A 77 -17.74 17.87 -11.99
N SER A 78 -16.60 17.64 -11.33
CA SER A 78 -16.15 18.46 -10.19
C SER A 78 -15.23 19.60 -10.65
N GLN A 79 -15.07 20.62 -9.81
CA GLN A 79 -14.13 21.73 -10.04
C GLN A 79 -12.73 21.45 -9.47
N GLU A 80 -12.47 20.23 -8.98
CA GLU A 80 -11.14 19.85 -8.50
C GLU A 80 -10.14 19.87 -9.68
N PRO A 81 -8.94 20.44 -9.49
CA PRO A 81 -7.91 20.38 -10.52
C PRO A 81 -7.43 18.94 -10.74
N PRO A 82 -6.96 18.60 -11.95
CA PRO A 82 -6.34 17.31 -12.20
C PRO A 82 -5.10 17.14 -11.32
N LEU A 83 -4.85 15.92 -10.85
CA LEU A 83 -3.63 15.58 -10.10
C LEU A 83 -2.39 15.85 -10.97
N LEU A 84 -2.47 15.44 -12.24
CA LEU A 84 -1.54 15.69 -13.33
C LEU A 84 -2.33 15.59 -14.65
N PRO A 85 -1.87 16.22 -15.75
CA PRO A 85 -2.44 15.95 -17.07
C PRO A 85 -2.40 14.46 -17.39
N PHE A 86 -3.49 13.90 -17.91
CA PHE A 86 -3.67 12.44 -18.07
C PHE A 86 -2.48 11.71 -18.68
N ALA A 87 -1.92 12.22 -19.80
CA ALA A 87 -0.76 11.60 -20.44
C ALA A 87 0.49 11.61 -19.55
N ALA A 88 0.74 12.70 -18.83
CA ALA A 88 1.85 12.80 -17.87
C ALA A 88 1.61 11.89 -16.65
N LEU A 89 0.36 11.80 -16.18
CA LEU A 89 -0.04 10.92 -15.09
C LEU A 89 0.25 9.45 -15.42
N LEU A 90 -0.16 8.98 -16.60
CA LEU A 90 0.10 7.60 -17.04
C LEU A 90 1.60 7.33 -17.18
N GLY A 91 2.35 8.25 -17.78
CA GLY A 91 3.80 8.14 -17.93
C GLY A 91 4.52 8.04 -16.58
N GLU A 92 4.18 8.92 -15.64
CA GLU A 92 4.76 8.89 -14.29
C GLU A 92 4.33 7.65 -13.50
N TRP A 93 3.08 7.22 -13.62
CA TRP A 93 2.61 6.02 -12.94
C TRP A 93 3.35 4.77 -13.41
N ALA A 94 3.60 4.64 -14.72
CA ALA A 94 4.42 3.56 -15.28
C ALA A 94 5.85 3.61 -14.76
N ARG A 95 6.52 4.76 -14.87
CA ARG A 95 7.90 4.98 -14.38
C ARG A 95 8.05 4.61 -12.91
N VAL A 96 7.09 5.04 -12.08
CA VAL A 96 7.14 4.80 -10.63
C VAL A 96 6.85 3.33 -10.28
N ASN A 97 5.99 2.63 -11.04
CA ASN A 97 5.81 1.18 -10.86
C ASN A 97 7.13 0.43 -11.10
N ASP A 98 7.84 0.75 -12.19
CA ASP A 98 9.14 0.14 -12.49
C ASP A 98 10.17 0.39 -11.39
N GLU A 99 10.17 1.60 -10.80
CA GLU A 99 11.01 1.93 -9.66
C GLU A 99 10.67 1.12 -8.41
N TRP A 100 9.38 0.96 -8.10
CA TRP A 100 8.94 0.11 -6.99
C TRP A 100 9.39 -1.32 -7.16
N ASP A 101 9.21 -1.90 -8.35
CA ASP A 101 9.65 -3.27 -8.64
C ASP A 101 11.17 -3.42 -8.48
N ARG A 102 11.95 -2.43 -8.95
CA ARG A 102 13.39 -2.38 -8.71
C ARG A 102 13.74 -2.32 -7.23
N PHE A 103 13.11 -1.43 -6.46
CA PHE A 103 13.43 -1.26 -5.03
C PHE A 103 13.11 -2.52 -4.22
N ARG A 104 12.01 -3.20 -4.56
CA ARG A 104 11.52 -4.43 -3.92
C ARG A 104 12.41 -5.66 -4.10
N THR A 105 13.43 -5.56 -4.96
CA THR A 105 14.48 -6.58 -5.03
C THR A 105 15.27 -6.68 -3.73
N LEU A 106 15.53 -5.54 -3.04
CA LEU A 106 16.33 -5.47 -1.81
C LEU A 106 15.53 -5.03 -0.57
N VAL A 107 14.50 -4.20 -0.74
CA VAL A 107 13.64 -3.71 0.35
C VAL A 107 12.19 -4.01 -0.03
N ASP A 108 11.63 -5.05 0.55
CA ASP A 108 10.36 -5.65 0.15
C ASP A 108 9.12 -4.76 0.32
N SER A 109 9.10 -3.91 1.35
CA SER A 109 8.07 -2.89 1.55
C SER A 109 8.61 -1.65 2.26
N PRO A 110 7.96 -0.48 2.12
CA PRO A 110 8.28 0.71 2.91
C PRO A 110 8.10 0.55 4.43
N SER A 111 7.37 -0.48 4.86
CA SER A 111 7.24 -0.86 6.27
C SER A 111 8.47 -1.57 6.80
N ARG A 112 9.35 -2.12 5.96
CA ARG A 112 10.58 -2.79 6.39
C ARG A 112 11.41 -1.89 7.29
N VAL A 113 11.75 -2.39 8.48
CA VAL A 113 12.66 -1.72 9.41
C VAL A 113 14.10 -1.98 8.99
N LEU A 114 14.89 -0.92 8.86
CA LEU A 114 16.31 -0.95 8.52
C LEU A 114 17.13 -0.40 9.69
N GLU A 115 18.34 -0.93 9.84
CA GLU A 115 19.36 -0.44 10.78
C GLU A 115 20.54 0.14 10.02
N ALA A 116 21.04 1.29 10.47
CA ALA A 116 22.30 1.84 9.94
C ALA A 116 23.50 1.11 10.54
N ILE A 117 24.31 0.46 9.69
CA ILE A 117 25.57 -0.18 10.14
C ILE A 117 26.60 0.91 10.46
N ARG A 118 26.64 1.97 9.64
CA ARG A 118 27.48 3.15 9.83
C ARG A 118 26.60 4.39 9.73
N PRO A 119 26.10 4.94 10.85
CA PRO A 119 25.21 6.09 10.83
C PRO A 119 25.98 7.33 10.37
N LYS A 120 25.71 7.76 9.13
CA LYS A 120 26.25 8.98 8.51
C LYS A 120 25.14 9.68 7.72
N PRO A 121 25.16 11.02 7.58
CA PRO A 121 24.25 11.77 6.70
C PRO A 121 24.07 11.13 5.33
N PRO A 122 22.83 10.87 4.85
CA PRO A 122 21.52 11.10 5.50
C PRO A 122 20.94 9.88 6.26
N LEU A 123 21.69 8.80 6.41
CA LEU A 123 21.24 7.47 6.88
C LEU A 123 21.21 7.31 8.42
N GLU A 124 21.72 8.27 9.19
CA GLU A 124 21.66 8.31 10.66
C GLU A 124 20.24 8.17 11.22
N VAL A 125 19.23 8.53 10.43
CA VAL A 125 17.81 8.38 10.78
C VAL A 125 17.40 6.93 11.09
N PHE A 126 18.15 5.95 10.56
CA PHE A 126 17.95 4.51 10.76
C PHE A 126 18.72 3.95 11.96
N GLN A 127 19.46 4.77 12.70
CA GLN A 127 20.10 4.34 13.94
C GLN A 127 19.03 3.89 14.96
N GLY A 128 19.18 2.67 15.49
CA GLY A 128 18.22 2.07 16.43
C GLY A 128 16.97 1.48 15.77
N GLY A 129 16.96 1.36 14.44
CA GLY A 129 15.95 0.64 13.69
C GLY A 129 14.76 1.52 13.33
N LYS A 130 14.62 1.85 12.04
CA LYS A 130 13.48 2.64 11.55
C LYS A 130 12.96 2.13 10.22
N SER A 131 11.65 2.24 9.98
CA SER A 131 11.08 1.91 8.67
C SER A 131 11.34 3.00 7.64
N VAL A 132 11.28 2.65 6.35
CA VAL A 132 11.41 3.62 5.26
C VAL A 132 10.34 4.71 5.36
N ARG A 133 9.10 4.36 5.73
CA ARG A 133 8.02 5.34 5.97
C ARG A 133 8.37 6.36 7.05
N ALA A 134 8.88 5.87 8.18
CA ALA A 134 9.29 6.75 9.27
C ALA A 134 10.50 7.61 8.89
N ALA A 135 11.42 7.08 8.07
CA ALA A 135 12.53 7.85 7.51
C ALA A 135 12.05 8.93 6.53
N ALA A 136 11.08 8.63 5.64
CA ALA A 136 10.48 9.59 4.73
C ALA A 136 9.91 10.81 5.47
N LYS A 137 9.14 10.53 6.55
CA LYS A 137 8.61 11.57 7.43
C LYS A 137 9.71 12.39 8.11
N ALA A 138 10.75 11.73 8.62
CA ALA A 138 11.85 12.40 9.30
C ALA A 138 12.71 13.27 8.35
N TRP A 139 12.88 12.84 7.11
CA TRP A 139 13.58 13.62 6.08
C TRP A 139 12.71 14.69 5.42
N GLY A 140 11.38 14.64 5.59
CA GLY A 140 10.46 15.54 4.90
C GLY A 140 10.45 15.36 3.38
N VAL A 141 10.65 14.13 2.90
CA VAL A 141 10.70 13.81 1.46
C VAL A 141 9.57 12.85 1.06
N PRO A 142 9.13 12.85 -0.21
CA PRO A 142 8.23 11.83 -0.74
C PRO A 142 8.75 10.41 -0.49
N LEU A 143 7.84 9.46 -0.28
CA LEU A 143 8.19 8.08 0.05
C LEU A 143 9.06 7.42 -1.02
N LEU A 144 8.83 7.73 -2.29
CA LEU A 144 9.65 7.23 -3.40
C LEU A 144 11.13 7.63 -3.24
N ILE A 145 11.40 8.89 -2.88
CA ILE A 145 12.76 9.39 -2.62
C ILE A 145 13.35 8.69 -1.38
N ALA A 146 12.54 8.50 -0.33
CA ALA A 146 12.98 7.78 0.85
C ALA A 146 13.32 6.32 0.56
N MET A 147 12.52 5.67 -0.29
CA MET A 147 12.73 4.30 -0.75
C MET A 147 13.99 4.19 -1.59
N GLU A 148 14.24 5.14 -2.49
CA GLU A 148 15.47 5.19 -3.26
C GLU A 148 16.70 5.28 -2.36
N ARG A 149 16.70 6.21 -1.38
CA ARG A 149 17.78 6.34 -0.40
C ARG A 149 18.00 5.06 0.41
N ALA A 150 16.91 4.43 0.85
CA ALA A 150 16.95 3.18 1.59
C ALA A 150 17.51 2.03 0.74
N TYR A 151 17.02 1.88 -0.50
CA TYR A 151 17.50 0.90 -1.46
C TYR A 151 18.99 1.05 -1.73
N MET A 152 19.46 2.27 -1.98
CA MET A 152 20.87 2.58 -2.19
C MET A 152 21.70 2.24 -0.95
N GLY A 153 21.23 2.61 0.25
CA GLY A 153 21.89 2.28 1.50
C GLY A 153 22.03 0.78 1.75
N VAL A 154 21.00 -0.01 1.42
CA VAL A 154 21.08 -1.49 1.50
C VAL A 154 22.04 -2.04 0.45
N ARG A 155 21.96 -1.54 -0.78
CA ARG A 155 22.83 -1.98 -1.89
C ARG A 155 24.31 -1.71 -1.61
N GLU A 156 24.63 -0.60 -0.95
CA GLU A 156 26.00 -0.20 -0.60
C GLU A 156 26.49 -0.83 0.72
N GLY A 157 25.62 -1.54 1.44
CA GLY A 157 25.93 -2.16 2.72
C GLY A 157 26.01 -1.18 3.90
N ASP A 158 25.45 0.03 3.75
CA ASP A 158 25.35 1.01 4.84
C ASP A 158 24.08 0.80 5.69
N LEU A 159 23.05 0.17 5.12
CA LEU A 159 21.83 -0.24 5.82
C LEU A 159 21.66 -1.77 5.79
N TYR A 160 21.07 -2.30 6.85
CA TYR A 160 20.73 -3.72 6.96
C TYR A 160 19.23 -3.91 7.24
N PRO A 161 18.52 -4.78 6.49
CA PRO A 161 17.12 -5.07 6.74
C PRO A 161 16.92 -5.96 7.98
N LEU A 162 16.15 -5.47 8.94
CA LEU A 162 15.75 -6.23 10.12
C LEU A 162 14.51 -7.09 9.83
N ARG A 163 14.35 -8.19 10.57
CA ARG A 163 13.16 -9.07 10.51
C ARG A 163 11.94 -8.47 11.24
N ARG A 164 11.69 -7.18 11.02
CA ARG A 164 10.61 -6.40 11.62
C ARG A 164 10.04 -5.43 10.61
N TYR A 165 8.78 -5.07 10.81
CA TYR A 165 8.07 -4.10 9.99
C TYR A 165 7.44 -3.02 10.87
N ALA A 166 7.12 -1.86 10.28
CA ALA A 166 6.49 -0.74 10.97
C ALA A 166 5.19 -1.16 11.67
N TRP A 167 4.43 -2.05 11.05
CA TRP A 167 3.16 -2.53 11.57
C TRP A 167 3.29 -3.38 12.85
N TYR A 168 4.50 -3.83 13.23
CA TYR A 168 4.72 -4.50 14.52
C TYR A 168 4.39 -3.58 15.71
N ALA A 169 4.50 -2.26 15.55
CA ALA A 169 4.19 -1.31 16.61
C ALA A 169 2.67 -1.07 16.79
N LEU A 170 1.83 -1.57 15.88
CA LEU A 170 0.38 -1.37 15.95
C LEU A 170 -0.19 -2.13 17.14
N ARG A 171 -1.16 -1.50 17.81
CA ARG A 171 -2.04 -2.14 18.78
C ARG A 171 -3.41 -2.26 18.15
N ILE A 172 -3.85 -3.49 17.95
CA ILE A 172 -5.15 -3.78 17.34
C ILE A 172 -6.08 -4.27 18.43
N ARG A 173 -7.23 -3.62 18.54
CA ARG A 173 -8.33 -4.08 19.37
C ARG A 173 -9.40 -4.69 18.48
N TYR A 174 -9.49 -6.00 18.50
CA TYR A 174 -10.59 -6.72 17.87
C TYR A 174 -11.87 -6.48 18.67
N GLN A 175 -12.90 -5.93 17.99
CA GLN A 175 -14.18 -5.59 18.62
C GLN A 175 -15.26 -6.65 18.43
N GLY A 176 -14.91 -7.87 18.00
CA GLY A 176 -15.83 -9.00 17.99
C GLY A 176 -17.01 -8.85 17.02
N ARG A 177 -16.91 -8.00 15.99
CA ARG A 177 -17.90 -8.01 14.91
C ARG A 177 -17.77 -9.36 14.22
N LYS A 178 -18.80 -10.22 14.37
CA LYS A 178 -18.99 -11.50 13.69
C LYS A 178 -19.06 -11.32 12.17
N GLY A 179 -18.01 -10.79 11.53
CA GLY A 179 -17.70 -11.10 10.16
C GLY A 179 -17.17 -12.53 10.08
N LYS A 180 -17.09 -13.08 8.87
CA LYS A 180 -16.58 -14.42 8.55
C LYS A 180 -15.12 -14.61 9.00
N THR A 181 -14.87 -14.73 10.30
CA THR A 181 -13.56 -15.12 10.79
C THR A 181 -13.34 -16.56 10.38
N LEU A 182 -12.33 -16.81 9.55
CA LEU A 182 -11.85 -18.16 9.33
C LEU A 182 -11.36 -18.70 10.68
N GLU A 183 -11.75 -19.92 11.05
CA GLU A 183 -11.38 -20.55 12.33
C GLU A 183 -9.86 -20.46 12.61
N GLU A 184 -9.05 -20.42 11.55
CA GLU A 184 -7.60 -20.24 11.59
C GLU A 184 -7.12 -19.01 12.38
N TYR A 185 -7.92 -17.93 12.49
CA TYR A 185 -7.53 -16.71 13.21
C TYR A 185 -7.99 -16.66 14.67
N GLY A 186 -8.74 -17.65 15.16
CA GLY A 186 -9.35 -17.60 16.48
C GLY A 186 -8.35 -17.38 17.62
N GLN A 187 -7.20 -18.06 17.56
CA GLN A 187 -6.13 -17.89 18.55
C GLN A 187 -5.48 -16.51 18.48
N LEU A 188 -5.27 -15.96 17.28
CA LEU A 188 -4.73 -14.62 17.10
C LEU A 188 -5.70 -13.57 17.64
N GLN A 189 -6.98 -13.64 17.28
CA GLN A 189 -7.99 -12.67 17.71
C GLN A 189 -8.10 -12.55 19.23
N ALA A 190 -7.96 -13.67 19.96
CA ALA A 190 -7.96 -13.67 21.42
C ALA A 190 -6.80 -12.85 22.03
N LEU A 191 -5.71 -12.64 21.28
CA LEU A 191 -4.55 -11.85 21.70
C LEU A 191 -4.65 -10.38 21.28
N LEU A 192 -5.62 -10.01 20.42
CA LEU A 192 -5.82 -8.66 19.89
C LEU A 192 -6.81 -7.84 20.74
N ASP A 193 -6.48 -7.67 22.02
CA ASP A 193 -7.29 -6.88 22.97
C ASP A 193 -6.89 -5.38 23.03
N GLY A 194 -5.82 -5.00 22.31
CA GLY A 194 -5.25 -3.66 22.29
C GLY A 194 -4.22 -3.38 23.40
N THR A 195 -3.94 -4.33 24.29
CA THR A 195 -2.92 -4.17 25.35
C THR A 195 -1.52 -4.34 24.81
N ARG A 196 -1.33 -5.34 23.95
CA ARG A 196 -0.06 -5.67 23.29
C ARG A 196 0.01 -5.12 21.87
N ASN A 197 1.22 -4.77 21.44
CA ASN A 197 1.48 -4.51 20.04
C ASN A 197 1.68 -5.83 19.27
N LEU A 198 1.55 -5.78 17.94
CA LEU A 198 1.67 -6.98 17.10
C LEU A 198 3.05 -7.64 17.16
N GLY A 199 4.11 -6.86 17.42
CA GLY A 199 5.46 -7.39 17.65
C GLY A 199 5.55 -8.26 18.91
N GLU A 200 4.89 -7.86 20.00
CA GLU A 200 4.77 -8.64 21.24
C GLU A 200 3.93 -9.91 21.05
N VAL A 201 2.86 -9.81 20.25
CA VAL A 201 2.05 -10.97 19.87
C VAL A 201 2.89 -11.98 19.08
N ILE A 202 3.67 -11.52 18.10
CA ILE A 202 4.60 -12.38 17.34
C ILE A 202 5.67 -12.97 18.25
N ALA A 203 6.24 -12.18 19.16
CA ALA A 203 7.23 -12.65 20.13
C ALA A 203 6.68 -13.73 21.09
N SER A 204 5.36 -13.78 21.30
CA SER A 204 4.69 -14.83 22.07
C SER A 204 4.49 -16.16 21.33
N GLY A 205 4.98 -16.27 20.09
CA GLY A 205 4.98 -17.50 19.30
C GLY A 205 3.99 -17.51 18.13
N VAL A 206 3.26 -16.42 17.88
CA VAL A 206 2.35 -16.36 16.73
C VAL A 206 3.14 -16.16 15.43
N PRO A 207 2.94 -17.00 14.39
CA PRO A 207 3.66 -16.85 13.13
C PRO A 207 3.37 -15.51 12.44
N VAL A 208 4.42 -14.83 11.95
CA VAL A 208 4.30 -13.54 11.26
C VAL A 208 3.36 -13.61 10.05
N GLY A 209 3.41 -14.70 9.27
CA GLY A 209 2.54 -14.89 8.11
C GLY A 209 1.06 -14.99 8.49
N LEU A 210 0.74 -15.59 9.64
CA LEU A 210 -0.64 -15.64 10.14
C LEU A 210 -1.14 -14.24 10.50
N VAL A 211 -0.32 -13.44 11.19
CA VAL A 211 -0.66 -12.05 11.52
C VAL A 211 -0.82 -11.21 10.25
N ARG A 212 0.06 -11.38 9.26
CA ARG A 212 0.01 -10.66 7.98
C ARG A 212 -1.29 -10.95 7.21
N ARG A 213 -1.63 -12.23 7.01
CA ARG A 213 -2.87 -12.64 6.32
C ARG A 213 -4.12 -12.13 7.04
N TYR A 214 -4.14 -12.23 8.37
CA TYR A 214 -5.21 -11.65 9.18
C TYR A 214 -5.37 -10.15 8.94
N LEU A 215 -4.27 -9.38 9.00
CA LEU A 215 -4.33 -7.93 8.77
C LEU A 215 -4.85 -7.60 7.38
N VAL A 216 -4.39 -8.28 6.34
CA VAL A 216 -4.86 -8.06 4.96
C VAL A 216 -6.37 -8.30 4.84
N GLN A 217 -6.87 -9.42 5.40
CA GLN A 217 -8.31 -9.71 5.44
C GLN A 217 -9.08 -8.66 6.25
N ALA A 218 -8.62 -8.35 7.46
CA ALA A 218 -9.33 -7.46 8.37
C ALA A 218 -9.37 -6.01 7.87
N LEU A 219 -8.30 -5.54 7.21
CA LEU A 219 -8.23 -4.20 6.63
C LEU A 219 -9.10 -4.09 5.36
N SER A 220 -9.02 -5.08 4.47
CA SER A 220 -9.81 -5.08 3.22
C SER A 220 -11.32 -5.19 3.47
N THR A 221 -11.73 -5.94 4.49
CA THR A 221 -13.15 -6.07 4.89
C THR A 221 -13.64 -4.92 5.78
N GLY A 222 -12.73 -4.07 6.27
CA GLY A 222 -13.04 -3.00 7.22
C GLY A 222 -13.39 -3.49 8.63
N GLU A 223 -13.08 -4.74 8.96
CA GLU A 223 -13.14 -5.27 10.33
C GLU A 223 -12.23 -4.48 11.28
N VAL A 224 -11.07 -4.07 10.77
CA VAL A 224 -10.14 -3.17 11.44
C VAL A 224 -9.89 -1.96 10.53
N ALA A 225 -9.91 -0.76 11.11
CA ALA A 225 -9.69 0.49 10.40
C ALA A 225 -8.75 1.43 11.19
N PRO A 226 -7.47 1.06 11.37
CA PRO A 226 -6.50 1.99 11.94
C PRO A 226 -6.30 3.18 10.98
N PRO A 227 -5.87 4.34 11.48
CA PRO A 227 -5.47 5.45 10.62
C PRO A 227 -4.34 5.03 9.67
N GLY A 228 -4.48 5.34 8.38
CA GLY A 228 -3.52 4.96 7.36
C GLY A 228 -3.64 3.50 6.91
N ARG A 229 -4.84 2.91 7.02
CA ARG A 229 -5.10 1.53 6.60
C ARG A 229 -4.80 1.28 5.14
N GLY A 230 -4.92 2.27 4.27
CA GLY A 230 -4.63 2.18 2.84
C GLY A 230 -3.17 1.85 2.56
N TRP A 231 -2.25 2.64 3.11
CA TRP A 231 -0.83 2.41 2.94
C TRP A 231 -0.37 1.12 3.66
N LEU A 232 -0.98 0.82 4.81
CA LEU A 232 -0.68 -0.40 5.55
C LEU A 232 -1.07 -1.65 4.75
N LEU A 233 -2.28 -1.65 4.18
CA LEU A 233 -2.74 -2.72 3.31
C LEU A 233 -1.80 -2.89 2.11
N ARG A 234 -1.37 -1.79 1.49
CA ARG A 234 -0.44 -1.86 0.36
C ARG A 234 0.90 -2.51 0.75
N ASP A 235 1.51 -2.06 1.84
CA ASP A 235 2.78 -2.63 2.30
C ASP A 235 2.65 -4.12 2.61
N LEU A 236 1.57 -4.53 3.29
CA LEU A 236 1.32 -5.94 3.62
C LEU A 236 1.17 -6.80 2.34
N THR A 237 0.50 -6.30 1.30
CA THR A 237 0.39 -7.03 0.01
C THR A 237 1.75 -7.21 -0.66
N TRP A 238 2.61 -6.19 -0.63
CA TRP A 238 3.98 -6.31 -1.15
C TRP A 238 4.82 -7.34 -0.40
N GLU A 239 4.66 -7.42 0.92
CA GLU A 239 5.32 -8.42 1.76
C GLU A 239 4.83 -9.84 1.45
N MET A 240 3.52 -10.03 1.25
CA MET A 240 2.95 -11.33 0.85
C MET A 240 3.46 -11.77 -0.53
N GLU A 241 3.48 -10.85 -1.50
CA GLU A 241 4.03 -11.11 -2.85
C GLU A 241 5.50 -11.58 -2.79
N LYS A 242 6.30 -11.02 -1.88
CA LYS A 242 7.72 -11.39 -1.71
C LYS A 242 7.92 -12.76 -1.08
N GLU A 243 7.06 -13.13 -0.13
CA GLU A 243 7.10 -14.42 0.58
C GLU A 243 6.46 -15.56 -0.24
N GLY A 244 5.81 -15.25 -1.37
CA GLY A 244 5.04 -16.22 -2.15
C GLY A 244 3.69 -16.58 -1.51
N GLU A 245 3.17 -15.70 -0.66
CA GLU A 245 1.91 -15.85 0.07
C GLU A 245 0.71 -15.15 -0.61
N ALA A 246 0.92 -14.50 -1.77
CA ALA A 246 -0.05 -13.67 -2.48
C ALA A 246 -1.01 -14.44 -3.39
#